data_AF-A0A519SHK6-F1
#
_entry.id   AF-A0A519SHK6-F1
#
_cell.length_a   1.000
_cell.length_b   1.000
_cell.length_c   1.000
_cell.angle_alpha   90.00
_cell.angle_beta   90.00
_cell.angle_gamma   90.00
#
_symmetry.space_group_name_H-M   'P 1'
#
loop_
_entity.id
_entity.type
_entity.pdbx_description
1 polymer ?
#
loop_
_entity_poly.entity_id
_entity_poly.type
_entity_poly.pdbx_seq_one_letter_code
_entity_poly.pdbx_strand_id
1 'polypeptide(L)' 'MLSTTNYAALPAAPVLQRLSQALAVLDAINSPEWEYRYYSYNPVWSEGEELLEMRDGEGDQLLVLFRAEGCVINGYL' A
#
# COMPACT_ATOMS: atom_id res chain seq x y z
N MET A 1 -15.47 10.01 10.08
CA MET A 1 -14.12 10.58 10.31
C MET A 1 -13.35 9.58 11.16
N LEU A 2 -12.15 9.16 10.73
CA LEU A 2 -11.32 8.24 11.51
C LEU A 2 -10.74 9.00 12.71
N SER A 3 -10.76 8.37 13.90
CA SER A 3 -10.20 9.00 15.09
C SER A 3 -8.69 8.81 15.14
N THR A 4 -7.96 9.86 15.53
CA THR A 4 -6.51 9.82 15.73
C THR A 4 -6.13 9.30 17.12
N THR A 5 -7.10 9.14 18.02
CA THR A 5 -6.90 8.69 19.41
C THR A 5 -7.64 7.39 19.74
N ASN A 6 -8.63 7.00 18.92
CA ASN A 6 -9.37 5.76 19.04
C ASN A 6 -9.25 4.94 17.76
N TYR A 7 -8.43 3.89 17.80
CA TYR A 7 -8.11 3.05 16.66
C TYR A 7 -9.08 1.87 16.47
N ALA A 8 -10.12 1.72 17.29
CA ALA A 8 -11.02 0.57 17.25
C ALA A 8 -11.78 0.41 15.92
N ALA A 9 -11.88 1.48 15.12
CA ALA A 9 -12.50 1.45 13.80
C ALA A 9 -11.52 1.12 12.66
N LEU A 10 -10.21 1.04 12.94
CA LEU A 10 -9.22 0.68 11.92
C LEU A 10 -9.29 -0.82 11.62
N PRO A 11 -9.21 -1.22 10.35
CA PRO A 11 -9.13 -2.63 9.99
C PRO A 11 -7.80 -3.22 10.46
N ALA A 12 -7.76 -4.54 10.65
CA ALA A 12 -6.52 -5.24 10.90
C ALA A 12 -5.58 -5.17 9.67
N ALA A 13 -4.27 -5.15 9.89
CA ALA A 13 -3.26 -5.05 8.82
C ALA A 13 -3.46 -6.06 7.66
N PRO A 14 -3.84 -7.33 7.89
CA PRO A 14 -4.08 -8.28 6.79
C PRO A 14 -5.24 -7.89 5.87
N VAL A 15 -6.23 -7.16 6.38
CA VAL A 15 -7.35 -6.65 5.56
C VAL A 15 -6.83 -5.55 4.63
N LEU A 16 -6.02 -4.63 5.15
CA LEU A 16 -5.37 -3.60 4.35
C LEU A 16 -4.44 -4.22 3.31
N GLN A 17 -3.61 -5.20 3.69
CA GLN A 17 -2.69 -5.89 2.79
C GLN A 17 -3.41 -6.52 1.58
N ARG A 18 -4.55 -7.19 1.83
CA ARG A 18 -5.36 -7.77 0.76
C ARG A 18 -5.93 -6.71 -0.18
N LEU A 19 -6.38 -5.58 0.36
CA LEU A 19 -6.86 -4.44 -0.43
C LEU A 19 -5.72 -3.83 -1.27
N SER A 20 -4.53 -3.70 -0.69
CA SER A 20 -3.32 -3.22 -1.39
C SER A 20 -2.95 -4.10 -2.58
N GLN A 21 -2.96 -5.43 -2.40
CA GLN A 21 -2.74 -6.39 -3.49
C GLN A 21 -3.80 -6.25 -4.59
N ALA A 22 -5.08 -6.11 -4.21
CA ALA A 22 -6.17 -5.93 -5.17
C ALA A 22 -6.03 -4.63 -5.98
N LEU A 23 -5.64 -3.52 -5.33
CA LEU A 23 -5.38 -2.24 -6.00
C LEU A 23 -4.25 -2.36 -7.03
N ALA A 24 -3.11 -2.94 -6.62
CA ALA A 24 -1.98 -3.12 -7.53
C ALA A 24 -2.30 -4.03 -8.72
N VAL A 25 -3.10 -5.08 -8.51
CA VAL A 25 -3.57 -5.95 -9.60
C VAL A 25 -4.53 -5.20 -10.53
N LEU A 26 -5.46 -4.42 -9.97
CA LEU A 26 -6.39 -3.64 -10.77
C LEU A 26 -5.66 -2.61 -11.64
N ASP A 27 -4.66 -1.92 -11.09
CA ASP A 27 -3.82 -0.99 -11.83
C ASP A 27 -3.02 -1.69 -12.92
N ALA A 28 -2.46 -2.88 -12.64
CA ALA A 28 -1.75 -3.65 -13.65
C ALA A 28 -2.66 -4.13 -14.81
N ILE A 29 -3.96 -4.33 -14.56
CA ILE A 29 -4.95 -4.67 -15.58
C ILE A 29 -5.35 -3.43 -16.39
N ASN A 30 -5.60 -2.30 -15.72
CA ASN A 30 -6.04 -1.05 -16.36
C ASN A 30 -4.93 -0.37 -17.15
N SER A 31 -3.69 -0.48 -16.65
CA SER A 31 -2.49 0.16 -17.18
C SER A 31 -1.39 -0.89 -17.38
N PRO A 32 -1.36 -1.55 -18.55
CA PRO A 32 -0.36 -2.56 -18.84
C PRO A 32 1.07 -2.02 -18.75
N GLU A 33 1.31 -0.78 -19.16
CA GLU A 33 2.59 -0.09 -19.03
C GLU A 33 2.85 0.30 -17.57
N TRP A 34 4.08 0.09 -17.11
CA TRP A 34 4.45 0.25 -15.70
C TRP A 34 4.38 1.71 -15.23
N GLU A 35 4.77 2.63 -16.11
CA GLU A 35 4.87 4.05 -15.85
C GLU A 35 3.52 4.73 -15.57
N TYR A 36 2.42 4.09 -15.98
CA TYR A 36 1.06 4.59 -15.76
C TYR A 36 0.36 3.98 -14.53
N ARG A 37 1.00 3.05 -13.82
CA ARG A 37 0.42 2.43 -12.62
C ARG A 37 0.65 3.32 -11.42
N TYR A 38 -0.44 3.65 -10.72
CA TYR A 38 -0.38 4.41 -9.48
C TYR A 38 0.06 3.50 -8.35
N TYR A 39 -0.57 2.34 -8.22
CA TYR A 39 -0.31 1.37 -7.17
C TYR A 39 0.52 0.18 -7.68
N SER A 40 1.54 -0.19 -6.92
CA SER A 40 2.31 -1.41 -7.13
C SER A 40 2.52 -2.16 -5.82
N TYR A 41 2.65 -3.48 -5.90
CA TYR A 41 2.82 -4.34 -4.74
C TYR A 41 4.03 -5.25 -4.94
N ASN A 42 4.95 -5.24 -3.98
CA ASN A 42 6.13 -6.10 -3.96
C ASN A 42 6.06 -7.07 -2.75
N PRO A 43 5.79 -8.37 -2.97
CA PRO A 43 5.73 -9.36 -1.90
C PRO A 43 7.11 -9.81 -1.40
N VAL A 44 8.20 -9.34 -2.02
CA VAL A 44 9.59 -9.69 -1.69
C VAL A 44 10.44 -8.44 -1.56
N TRP A 45 9.90 -7.42 -0.90
CA TRP A 45 10.58 -6.14 -0.72
C TRP A 45 11.86 -6.29 0.12
N SER A 46 11.78 -7.03 1.24
CA SER A 46 12.91 -7.36 2.10
C SER A 46 12.58 -8.61 2.94
N GLU A 47 13.46 -9.01 3.85
CA GLU A 47 13.28 -10.17 4.72
C GLU A 47 12.03 -10.02 5.60
N GLY A 48 11.00 -10.83 5.32
CA GLY A 48 9.73 -10.80 6.04
C GLY A 48 8.88 -9.55 5.79
N GLU A 49 9.19 -8.78 4.75
CA GLU A 49 8.59 -7.49 4.46
C GLU A 49 7.99 -7.45 3.05
N GLU A 50 6.74 -6.99 2.97
CA GLU A 50 6.01 -6.73 1.74
C GLU A 50 5.66 -5.25 1.64
N LEU A 51 5.64 -4.69 0.44
CA LEU A 51 5.48 -3.24 0.23
C LEU A 51 4.35 -2.96 -0.76
N LEU A 52 3.40 -2.12 -0.37
CA LEU A 52 2.62 -1.33 -1.32
C LEU A 52 3.32 0.00 -1.54
N GLU A 53 3.45 0.40 -2.79
CA GLU A 53 3.85 1.74 -3.19
C GLU A 53 2.73 2.38 -4.02
N MET A 54 2.36 3.63 -3.70
CA MET A 54 1.61 4.51 -4.58
C MET A 54 2.52 5.66 -5.01
N ARG A 55 2.53 5.97 -6.31
CA ARG A 55 3.16 7.16 -6.87
C ARG A 55 2.15 7.84 -7.77
N ASP A 56 1.97 9.14 -7.62
CA ASP A 56 1.01 9.90 -8.43
C ASP A 56 1.59 10.40 -9.76
N GLY A 57 2.91 10.27 -9.94
CA GLY A 57 3.64 10.76 -11.11
C GLY A 57 4.04 12.24 -11.03
N GLU A 58 3.64 12.95 -9.97
CA GLU A 58 3.89 14.38 -9.76
C GLU A 58 4.78 14.66 -8.53
N GLY A 59 5.09 13.65 -7.73
CA GLY A 59 6.06 13.71 -6.64
C GLY A 59 5.56 13.05 -5.36
N ASP A 60 4.24 12.98 -5.19
CA ASP A 60 3.64 12.39 -4.00
C ASP A 60 3.84 10.87 -4.00
N GLN A 61 4.19 10.36 -2.83
CA GLN A 61 4.41 8.94 -2.62
C GLN A 61 3.75 8.45 -1.34
N LEU A 62 3.13 7.27 -1.40
CA LEU A 62 2.68 6.51 -0.25
C LEU A 62 3.41 5.17 -0.22
N LEU A 63 3.98 4.83 0.93
CA LEU A 63 4.56 3.53 1.20
C LEU A 63 3.80 2.86 2.34
N VAL A 64 3.39 1.60 2.13
CA VAL A 64 2.82 0.76 3.20
C VAL A 64 3.64 -0.51 3.32
N LEU A 65 4.42 -0.58 4.40
CA LEU A 65 5.22 -1.74 4.73
C LEU A 65 4.38 -2.71 5.57
N PHE A 66 4.30 -3.96 5.14
CA PHE A 66 3.61 -5.04 5.84
C PHE A 66 4.61 -6.04 6.39
N ARG A 67 4.36 -6.48 7.62
CA ARG A 67 5.05 -7.60 8.28
C ARG A 67 4.05 -8.42 9.09
N ALA A 68 4.51 -9.54 9.64
CA ALA A 68 3.69 -10.38 10.52
C ALA A 68 3.17 -9.61 11.76
N GLU A 69 3.92 -8.62 12.26
CA GLU A 69 3.54 -7.85 13.44
C GLU A 69 2.51 -6.74 13.15
N GLY A 70 2.30 -6.38 11.88
CA GLY A 70 1.39 -5.31 11.49
C GLY A 70 1.87 -4.56 10.24
N CYS A 71 1.57 -3.27 10.18
CA CYS A 71 1.98 -2.43 9.07
C CYS A 71 2.35 -1.01 9.51
N VAL A 72 3.20 -0.36 8.72
CA VAL A 72 3.53 1.06 8.84
C VAL A 72 3.16 1.75 7.54
N ILE A 73 2.53 2.92 7.66
CA ILE A 73 2.14 3.77 6.53
C ILE A 73 3.02 5.02 6.60
N ASN A 74 3.72 5.33 5.51
CA ASN A 74 4.52 6.54 5.35
C ASN A 74 4.10 7.28 4.08
N GLY A 75 3.83 8.58 4.19
CA GLY A 75 3.49 9.44 3.05
C GLY A 75 4.48 10.59 2.95
N TYR A 76 4.87 10.94 1.72
CA TYR A 76 5.76 12.06 1.43
C TYR A 76 5.19 12.91 0.29
N LEU A 77 5.45 14.23 0.35
CA LEU A 77 5.10 15.29 -0.61
C LEU A 77 6.36 15.79 -1.32
#